data_AF-A0A7R9W7Y6-F1
#
_entry.id   AF-A0A7R9W7Y6-F1
#
_cell.length_a   1.000
_cell.length_b   1.000
_cell.length_c   1.000
_cell.angle_alpha   90.00
_cell.angle_beta   90.00
_cell.angle_gamma   90.00
#
_symmetry.space_group_name_H-M   'P 1'
#
loop_
_entity.id
_entity.type
_entity.pdbx_description
1 polymer ?
#
loop_
_entity_poly.entity_id
_entity_poly.type
_entity_poly.pdbx_seq_one_letter_code
_entity_poly.pdbx_strand_id
1 'polypeptide(L)'
;RQRRQIELMSRRNEERLRELARANLKNKGKEGEAEKAEELETYKRTKDYPDNVLPNQVKVDMANKCVILPICGNPVPFHISTIKNCVLPEADAATYLRINFYTAGMALGKDAPKNTSMLVQRYAPYASFIREMTFRSLESHNLTQAYRQIQELRKRERQKEIRELEEANLVKQEKLVRTKNERVPRLSDLTMRPVFAGRKTQGNLEAHSNGMRFISTRGEVVDIMYANIKHAIFQPCEQEIMVLVHFHLKNPIMLGKKKQKDIQFFTEVVDASQAVDGSRRSMYDPDEMDDEQRERQLRKRLNEAFKEFCRKMESVARKNGYTLEFDIPYRDLGFQGNPHKEMVFITPTLNCLVNLTETPFFVVDLSDVDHVHFERVTFASKAFDIVLIPKDFAKQPWRVDMIPNDNKDSIQEWLTDMELSYT
;
A
#
# COMPACT_ATOMS: atom_id res chain seq x y z
N ARG A 1 18.04 -11.58 -31.26
CA ARG A 1 17.79 -10.74 -30.06
C ARG A 1 18.07 -9.25 -30.32
N GLN A 2 19.33 -8.84 -30.56
CA GLN A 2 19.70 -7.41 -30.72
C GLN A 2 18.88 -6.64 -31.76
N ARG A 3 18.69 -7.18 -32.98
CA ARG A 3 17.86 -6.51 -34.01
C ARG A 3 16.41 -6.29 -33.56
N ARG A 4 15.79 -7.29 -32.93
CA ARG A 4 14.43 -7.21 -32.38
C ARG A 4 14.33 -6.17 -31.27
N GLN A 5 15.33 -6.07 -30.41
CA GLN A 5 15.38 -5.06 -29.34
C GLN A 5 15.53 -3.64 -29.88
N ILE A 6 16.34 -3.43 -30.94
CA ILE A 6 16.45 -2.13 -31.62
C ILE A 6 15.09 -1.71 -32.22
N GLU A 7 14.40 -2.64 -32.87
CA GLU A 7 13.07 -2.39 -33.44
C GLU A 7 12.02 -2.08 -32.37
N LEU A 8 11.98 -2.87 -31.29
CA LEU A 8 11.11 -2.63 -30.13
C LEU A 8 11.36 -1.26 -29.49
N MET A 9 12.63 -0.88 -29.30
CA MET A 9 13.01 0.42 -28.78
C MET A 9 12.54 1.56 -29.70
N SER A 10 12.71 1.41 -31.01
CA SER A 10 12.25 2.40 -32.00
C SER A 10 10.73 2.57 -31.95
N ARG A 11 9.99 1.46 -31.99
CA ARG A 11 8.51 1.45 -31.89
C ARG A 11 8.04 2.10 -30.60
N ARG A 12 8.64 1.76 -29.46
CA ARG A 12 8.25 2.29 -28.15
C ARG A 12 8.54 3.79 -28.02
N ASN A 13 9.67 4.26 -28.54
CA ASN A 13 9.99 5.69 -28.55
C ASN A 13 8.98 6.49 -29.40
N GLU A 14 8.54 5.94 -30.53
CA GLU A 14 7.52 6.58 -31.37
C GLU A 14 6.15 6.65 -30.64
N GLU A 15 5.73 5.55 -30.00
CA GLU A 15 4.52 5.53 -29.17
C GLU A 15 4.60 6.54 -28.03
N ARG A 16 5.73 6.60 -27.31
CA ARG A 16 5.95 7.55 -26.22
C ARG A 16 5.84 9.00 -26.70
N LEU A 17 6.40 9.31 -27.86
CA LEU A 17 6.30 10.65 -28.46
C LEU A 17 4.85 11.01 -28.78
N ARG A 18 4.07 10.05 -29.32
CA ARG A 18 2.63 10.22 -29.59
C ARG A 18 1.82 10.42 -28.30
N GLU A 19 2.13 9.66 -27.25
CA GLU A 19 1.49 9.77 -25.93
C GLU A 19 1.78 11.13 -25.28
N LEU A 20 3.04 11.59 -25.31
CA LEU A 20 3.44 12.91 -24.84
C LEU A 20 2.73 14.04 -25.60
N ALA A 21 2.62 13.93 -26.93
CA ALA A 21 1.89 14.89 -27.74
C ALA A 21 0.39 14.94 -27.34
N ARG A 22 -0.24 13.78 -27.12
CA ARG A 22 -1.64 13.68 -26.65
C ARG A 22 -1.82 14.25 -25.23
N ALA A 23 -0.88 13.98 -24.32
CA ALA A 23 -0.91 14.46 -22.95
C ALA A 23 -0.78 16.00 -22.91
N ASN A 24 0.12 16.57 -23.69
CA ASN A 24 0.29 18.03 -23.81
C ASN A 24 -0.97 18.73 -24.34
N LEU A 25 -1.69 18.10 -25.27
CA LEU A 25 -2.99 18.61 -25.75
C LEU A 25 -4.08 18.58 -24.66
N LYS A 26 -4.11 17.53 -23.81
CA LYS A 26 -5.05 17.44 -22.68
C LYS A 26 -4.71 18.41 -21.54
N ASN A 27 -3.43 18.62 -21.23
CA ASN A 27 -3.01 19.49 -20.14
C ASN A 27 -3.29 20.97 -20.43
N LYS A 28 -3.24 21.41 -21.70
CA LYS A 28 -3.67 22.77 -22.08
C LYS A 28 -5.13 23.09 -21.74
N GLY A 29 -5.98 22.08 -21.53
CA GLY A 29 -7.38 22.26 -21.08
C GLY A 29 -7.60 22.18 -19.56
N LYS A 30 -6.58 21.78 -18.78
CA LYS A 30 -6.66 21.55 -17.32
C LYS A 30 -5.83 22.52 -16.47
N GLU A 31 -5.13 23.48 -17.08
CA GLU A 31 -4.40 24.53 -16.36
C GLU A 31 -5.30 25.50 -15.55
N GLY A 32 -6.63 25.34 -15.59
CA GLY A 32 -7.60 26.21 -14.91
C GLY A 32 -8.08 25.76 -13.52
N GLU A 33 -7.81 24.53 -13.08
CA GLU A 33 -8.24 24.02 -11.76
C GLU A 33 -7.04 23.74 -10.85
N ALA A 34 -6.28 24.77 -10.50
CA ALA A 34 -5.48 24.70 -9.29
C ALA A 34 -6.45 24.56 -8.10
N GLU A 35 -6.33 23.48 -7.31
CA GLU A 35 -7.02 23.38 -6.01
C GLU A 35 -6.79 24.71 -5.27
N LYS A 36 -7.86 25.36 -4.83
CA LYS A 36 -7.77 26.61 -4.08
C LYS A 36 -7.49 26.27 -2.62
N ALA A 37 -6.62 27.05 -1.98
CA ALA A 37 -6.41 26.94 -0.54
C ALA A 37 -7.71 27.32 0.19
N GLU A 38 -8.17 26.45 1.09
CA GLU A 38 -9.32 26.73 1.96
C GLU A 38 -8.84 27.53 3.17
N GLU A 39 -9.47 28.68 3.43
CA GLU A 39 -9.12 29.51 4.60
C GLU A 39 -9.41 28.76 5.91
N LEU A 40 -8.46 28.83 6.84
CA LEU A 40 -8.64 28.24 8.17
C LEU A 40 -9.36 29.23 9.08
N GLU A 41 -10.64 28.98 9.36
CA GLU A 41 -11.43 29.76 10.32
C GLU A 41 -11.77 28.87 11.53
N THR A 42 -11.40 29.33 12.74
CA THR A 42 -11.71 28.63 14.00
C THR A 42 -12.91 29.26 14.70
N TYR A 43 -12.88 30.57 14.89
CA TYR A 43 -13.97 31.36 15.45
C TYR A 43 -14.22 32.59 14.59
N LYS A 44 -15.50 32.94 14.44
CA LYS A 44 -15.92 34.14 13.70
C LYS A 44 -15.82 35.39 14.56
N ARG A 45 -16.15 35.26 15.86
CA ARG A 45 -16.19 36.37 16.81
C ARG A 45 -15.59 35.94 18.15
N THR A 46 -15.10 36.92 18.91
CA THR A 46 -14.56 36.71 20.26
C THR A 46 -15.61 36.16 21.25
N LYS A 47 -16.89 36.45 21.03
CA LYS A 47 -18.01 35.90 21.81
C LYS A 47 -18.20 34.39 21.65
N ASP A 48 -17.64 33.81 20.58
CA ASP A 48 -17.77 32.39 20.30
C ASP A 48 -16.68 31.58 21.05
N TYR A 49 -15.78 32.25 21.79
CA TYR A 49 -14.74 31.58 22.58
C TYR A 49 -15.36 30.80 23.74
N PRO A 50 -14.72 29.70 24.18
CA PRO A 50 -15.17 28.97 25.36
C PRO A 50 -15.23 29.88 26.60
N ASP A 51 -16.28 29.75 27.40
CA ASP A 51 -16.51 30.60 28.60
C ASP A 51 -15.38 30.51 29.64
N ASN A 52 -14.55 29.47 29.57
CA ASN A 52 -13.43 29.22 30.46
C ASN A 52 -12.08 29.70 29.90
N VAL A 53 -12.07 30.54 28.86
CA VAL A 53 -10.86 31.19 28.35
C VAL A 53 -10.48 32.33 29.28
N LEU A 54 -9.34 32.19 29.94
CA LEU A 54 -8.78 33.23 30.80
C LEU A 54 -7.70 34.04 30.07
N PRO A 55 -7.56 35.34 30.36
CA PRO A 55 -6.41 36.12 29.93
C PRO A 55 -5.10 35.48 30.40
N ASN A 56 -4.04 35.57 29.60
CA ASN A 56 -2.70 35.03 29.90
C ASN A 56 -2.60 33.51 30.10
N GLN A 57 -3.60 32.72 29.73
CA GLN A 57 -3.57 31.26 29.85
C GLN A 57 -3.54 30.58 28.48
N VAL A 58 -2.73 29.52 28.35
CA VAL A 58 -2.78 28.63 27.18
C VAL A 58 -3.96 27.67 27.35
N LYS A 59 -4.82 27.62 26.34
CA LYS A 59 -6.01 26.75 26.34
C LYS A 59 -6.09 26.00 25.01
N VAL A 60 -6.52 24.73 25.08
CA VAL A 60 -6.84 23.95 23.88
C VAL A 60 -8.34 23.76 23.84
N ASP A 61 -8.95 24.10 22.71
CA ASP A 61 -10.31 23.69 22.42
C ASP A 61 -10.30 22.53 21.42
N MET A 62 -10.70 21.37 21.92
CA MET A 62 -10.79 20.14 21.14
C MET A 62 -11.96 20.16 20.15
N ALA A 63 -13.02 20.93 20.42
CA ALA A 63 -14.21 20.98 19.57
C ALA A 63 -13.94 21.78 18.30
N ASN A 64 -13.40 23.00 18.44
CA ASN A 64 -13.04 23.86 17.30
C ASN A 64 -11.60 23.67 16.81
N LYS A 65 -10.91 22.62 17.27
CA LYS A 65 -9.57 22.19 16.81
C LYS A 65 -8.52 23.31 16.85
N CYS A 66 -8.54 24.11 17.91
CA CYS A 66 -7.68 25.28 18.02
C CYS A 66 -6.94 25.33 19.35
N VAL A 67 -5.81 26.02 19.34
CA VAL A 67 -5.03 26.37 20.52
C VAL A 67 -5.13 27.87 20.70
N ILE A 68 -5.66 28.30 21.83
CA ILE A 68 -5.81 29.70 22.20
C ILE A 68 -4.56 30.09 22.99
N LEU A 69 -3.80 31.03 22.42
CA LEU A 69 -2.51 31.48 22.93
C LEU A 69 -2.59 32.94 23.35
N PRO A 70 -2.09 33.31 24.54
CA PRO A 70 -2.09 34.68 24.97
C PRO A 70 -1.00 35.50 24.25
N ILE A 71 -1.40 36.57 23.57
CA ILE A 71 -0.49 37.57 22.98
C ILE A 71 -0.75 38.89 23.69
N CYS A 72 0.20 39.30 24.55
CA CYS A 72 0.10 40.52 25.35
C CYS A 72 -1.24 40.61 26.14
N GLY A 73 -1.67 39.51 26.77
CA GLY A 73 -2.94 39.45 27.51
C GLY A 73 -4.16 39.02 26.68
N ASN A 74 -4.09 39.12 25.36
CA ASN A 74 -5.23 38.80 24.49
C ASN A 74 -5.23 37.33 24.08
N PRO A 75 -6.33 36.58 24.28
CA PRO A 75 -6.45 35.21 23.80
C PRO A 75 -6.59 35.19 22.27
N VAL A 76 -5.62 34.59 21.57
CA VAL A 76 -5.61 34.49 20.11
C VAL A 76 -5.68 33.02 19.68
N PRO A 77 -6.70 32.60 18.90
CA PRO A 77 -6.87 31.23 18.47
C PRO A 77 -6.00 30.90 17.26
N PHE A 78 -5.32 29.77 17.31
CA PHE A 78 -4.56 29.18 16.21
C PHE A 78 -5.14 27.81 15.88
N HIS A 79 -5.53 27.59 14.62
CA HIS A 79 -5.98 26.27 14.19
C HIS A 79 -4.81 25.27 14.31
N ILE A 80 -5.09 24.04 14.76
CA ILE A 80 -4.06 23.04 15.04
C ILE A 80 -3.19 22.70 13.81
N SER A 81 -3.74 22.79 12.59
CA SER A 81 -3.01 22.56 11.33
C SER A 81 -1.92 23.60 11.03
N THR A 82 -1.90 24.73 11.76
CA THR A 82 -0.84 25.74 11.67
C THR A 82 0.38 25.40 12.55
N ILE A 83 0.23 24.48 13.50
CA ILE A 83 1.26 24.12 14.49
C ILE A 83 2.09 22.94 13.98
N LYS A 84 3.37 23.21 13.70
CA LYS A 84 4.37 22.25 13.23
C LYS A 84 4.79 21.25 14.30
N ASN A 85 5.03 21.70 15.52
CA ASN A 85 5.22 20.83 16.69
C ASN A 85 5.11 21.63 17.99
N CYS A 86 5.06 20.90 19.10
CA CYS A 86 5.10 21.47 20.43
C CYS A 86 6.13 20.69 21.27
N VAL A 87 6.89 21.41 22.09
CA VAL A 87 7.96 20.86 22.93
C VAL A 87 7.76 21.38 24.34
N LEU A 88 7.85 20.47 25.30
CA LEU A 88 7.84 20.76 26.74
C LEU A 88 9.22 20.32 27.28
N PRO A 89 10.21 21.23 27.33
CA PRO A 89 11.53 20.91 27.88
C PRO A 89 11.43 20.45 29.34
N GLU A 90 12.46 19.75 29.83
CA GLU A 90 12.53 19.37 31.24
C GLU A 90 12.42 20.61 32.13
N ALA A 91 11.55 20.50 33.13
CA ALA A 91 11.29 21.59 34.05
C ALA A 91 12.47 21.76 34.99
N ASP A 92 12.86 23.02 35.18
CA ASP A 92 13.78 23.43 36.24
C ASP A 92 12.98 24.32 37.22
N ALA A 93 13.37 25.58 37.44
CA ALA A 93 12.62 26.52 38.28
C ALA A 93 11.26 26.98 37.70
N ALA A 94 11.01 26.72 36.42
CA ALA A 94 9.75 27.06 35.75
C ALA A 94 9.48 26.07 34.61
N THR A 95 8.20 25.91 34.26
CA THR A 95 7.78 25.11 33.10
C THR A 95 7.75 25.97 31.86
N TYR A 96 8.27 25.44 30.75
CA TYR A 96 8.29 26.11 29.46
C TYR A 96 7.51 25.30 28.42
N LEU A 97 6.61 25.94 27.69
CA LEU A 97 5.91 25.35 26.55
C LEU A 97 6.33 26.08 25.28
N ARG A 98 7.03 25.37 24.38
CA ARG A 98 7.43 25.90 23.08
C ARG A 98 6.50 25.36 22.00
N ILE A 99 5.92 26.26 21.22
CA ILE A 99 5.04 25.93 20.09
C ILE A 99 5.71 26.46 18.83
N ASN A 100 5.98 25.58 17.88
CA ASN A 100 6.55 25.93 16.58
C ASN A 100 5.47 25.84 15.51
N PHE A 101 5.44 26.82 14.62
CA PHE A 101 4.44 26.93 13.55
C PHE A 101 5.05 26.63 12.19
N TYR A 102 4.19 26.38 11.21
CA TYR A 102 4.58 26.37 9.81
C TYR A 102 4.77 27.81 9.31
N THR A 103 5.90 28.08 8.66
CA THR A 103 6.24 29.42 8.16
C THR A 103 6.74 29.38 6.73
N ALA A 104 6.66 30.52 6.04
CA ALA A 104 7.33 30.74 4.76
C ALA A 104 8.87 30.74 4.93
N GLY A 105 9.60 30.45 3.84
CA GLY A 105 11.07 30.52 3.81
C GLY A 105 11.81 29.28 4.32
N MET A 106 11.10 28.29 4.86
CA MET A 106 11.65 26.96 5.20
C MET A 106 10.88 25.90 4.43
N ALA A 107 11.56 24.82 4.03
CA ALA A 107 10.87 23.67 3.47
C ALA A 107 9.85 23.15 4.51
N LEU A 108 8.57 23.32 4.20
CA LEU A 108 7.46 22.70 4.91
C LEU A 108 7.63 21.20 4.64
N GLY A 109 8.26 20.48 5.57
CA GLY A 109 8.59 19.07 5.37
C GLY A 109 7.36 18.26 4.94
N LYS A 110 7.57 17.05 4.40
CA LYS A 110 6.51 16.15 3.86
C LYS A 110 5.32 15.92 4.80
N ASP A 111 5.51 16.23 6.07
CA ASP A 111 4.54 16.12 7.14
C ASP A 111 3.52 17.26 7.25
N ALA A 112 3.72 18.37 6.53
CA ALA A 112 2.82 19.52 6.56
C ALA A 112 1.49 19.20 5.87
N PRO A 113 0.34 19.60 6.45
CA PRO A 113 -0.95 19.45 5.79
C PRO A 113 -0.95 20.14 4.42
N LYS A 114 -1.60 19.51 3.43
CA LYS A 114 -1.66 20.02 2.06
C LYS A 114 -2.25 21.44 2.01
N ASN A 115 -3.37 21.65 2.69
CA ASN A 115 -4.03 22.96 2.76
C ASN A 115 -3.12 24.01 3.45
N THR A 116 -2.46 23.67 4.56
CA THR A 116 -1.50 24.57 5.23
C THR A 116 -0.36 24.95 4.30
N SER A 117 0.15 24.01 3.50
CA SER A 117 1.25 24.28 2.56
C SER A 117 0.83 25.28 1.49
N MET A 118 -0.38 25.15 0.97
CA MET A 118 -0.95 26.07 0.00
C MET A 118 -1.22 27.45 0.60
N LEU A 119 -1.75 27.52 1.84
CA LEU A 119 -1.95 28.79 2.54
C LEU A 119 -0.63 29.53 2.79
N VAL A 120 0.40 28.83 3.27
CA VAL A 120 1.72 29.43 3.47
C VAL A 120 2.28 29.95 2.15
N GLN A 121 2.18 29.19 1.06
CA GLN A 121 2.66 29.63 -0.25
C GLN A 121 1.88 30.86 -0.77
N ARG A 122 0.56 30.89 -0.57
CA ARG A 122 -0.31 32.00 -0.98
C ARG A 122 0.00 33.30 -0.25
N TYR A 123 0.22 33.23 1.07
CA TYR A 123 0.44 34.40 1.92
C TYR A 123 1.91 34.76 2.11
N ALA A 124 2.86 33.88 1.77
CA ALA A 124 4.30 34.11 1.88
C ALA A 124 4.78 35.47 1.32
N PRO A 125 4.30 35.97 0.17
CA PRO A 125 4.77 37.24 -0.37
C PRO A 125 4.25 38.48 0.38
N TYR A 126 3.17 38.35 1.15
CA TYR A 126 2.39 39.48 1.67
C TYR A 126 2.26 39.50 3.19
N ALA A 127 2.58 38.41 3.88
CA ALA A 127 2.37 38.26 5.31
C ALA A 127 3.65 37.85 6.05
N SER A 128 3.75 38.32 7.30
CA SER A 128 4.75 37.82 8.24
C SER A 128 4.20 36.63 9.01
N PHE A 129 5.02 35.60 9.23
CA PHE A 129 4.64 34.38 9.91
C PHE A 129 5.31 34.30 11.28
N ILE A 130 4.55 33.88 12.30
CA ILE A 130 5.11 33.55 13.60
C ILE A 130 5.83 32.21 13.47
N ARG A 131 7.12 32.16 13.80
CA ARG A 131 7.91 30.91 13.75
C ARG A 131 7.73 30.07 15.00
N GLU A 132 7.84 30.70 16.15
CA GLU A 132 7.77 30.04 17.43
C GLU A 132 7.24 30.97 18.51
N MET A 133 6.58 30.38 19.50
CA MET A 133 6.18 31.05 20.73
C MET A 133 6.61 30.19 21.92
N THR A 134 7.14 30.83 22.96
CA THR A 134 7.53 30.16 24.20
C THR A 134 6.78 30.78 25.36
N PHE A 135 6.03 29.94 26.09
CA PHE A 135 5.32 30.34 27.30
C PHE A 135 6.04 29.80 28.52
N ARG A 136 6.14 30.63 29.56
CA ARG A 136 6.74 30.26 30.84
C ARG A 136 5.68 30.36 31.93
N SER A 137 5.62 29.36 32.80
CA SER A 137 4.76 29.36 33.98
C SER A 137 5.52 28.80 35.18
N LEU A 138 5.29 29.39 36.36
CA LEU A 138 5.74 28.81 37.62
C LEU A 138 4.88 27.59 38.01
N GLU A 139 3.62 27.57 37.58
CA GLU A 139 2.72 26.43 37.74
C GLU A 139 2.78 25.51 36.53
N SER A 140 3.19 24.25 36.75
CA SER A 140 3.40 23.27 35.68
C SER A 140 2.12 22.68 35.08
N HIS A 141 1.03 22.68 35.86
CA HIS A 141 -0.18 21.93 35.54
C HIS A 141 -0.82 22.38 34.22
N ASN A 142 -1.06 23.68 34.04
CA ASN A 142 -1.72 24.22 32.84
C ASN A 142 -0.91 23.95 31.56
N LEU A 143 0.39 24.24 31.55
CA LEU A 143 1.23 24.05 30.38
C LEU A 143 1.42 22.57 30.03
N THR A 144 1.51 21.70 31.03
CA THR A 144 1.62 20.25 30.82
C THR A 144 0.31 19.66 30.29
N GLN A 145 -0.84 20.12 30.80
CA GLN A 145 -2.15 19.73 30.26
C GLN A 145 -2.33 20.21 28.82
N ALA A 146 -2.01 21.48 28.54
CA ALA A 146 -2.07 22.03 27.19
C ALA A 146 -1.17 21.25 26.23
N TYR A 147 0.07 20.94 26.63
CA TYR A 147 0.98 20.10 25.84
C TYR A 147 0.35 18.75 25.46
N ARG A 148 -0.20 18.03 26.42
CA ARG A 148 -0.86 16.73 26.17
C ARG A 148 -2.03 16.86 25.19
N GLN A 149 -2.87 17.88 25.39
CA GLN A 149 -4.02 18.15 24.54
C GLN A 149 -3.62 18.56 23.11
N ILE A 150 -2.59 19.40 22.95
CA ILE A 150 -2.04 19.76 21.63
C ILE A 150 -1.53 18.52 20.91
N GLN A 151 -0.77 17.65 21.59
CA GLN A 151 -0.24 16.42 20.97
C GLN A 151 -1.36 15.47 20.54
N GLU A 152 -2.37 15.29 21.37
CA GLU A 152 -3.55 14.47 21.04
C GLU A 152 -4.31 15.03 19.83
N LEU A 153 -4.61 16.33 19.83
CA LEU A 153 -5.35 16.98 18.76
C LEU A 153 -4.60 16.90 17.42
N ARG A 154 -3.28 17.14 17.43
CA ARG A 154 -2.42 16.98 16.24
C ARG A 154 -2.47 15.56 15.70
N LYS A 155 -2.39 14.56 16.59
CA LYS A 155 -2.47 13.14 16.20
C LYS A 155 -3.84 12.83 15.58
N ARG A 156 -4.93 13.35 16.15
CA ARG A 156 -6.30 13.11 15.68
C ARG A 156 -6.55 13.72 14.30
N GLU A 157 -6.19 14.98 14.08
CA GLU A 157 -6.36 15.64 12.78
C GLU A 157 -5.51 14.99 11.70
N ARG A 158 -4.24 14.69 11.98
CA ARG A 158 -3.38 13.97 11.04
C ARG A 158 -3.96 12.60 10.64
N GLN A 159 -4.52 11.85 11.60
CA GLN A 159 -5.17 10.58 11.30
C GLN A 159 -6.48 10.73 10.52
N LYS A 160 -7.16 11.87 10.63
CA LYS A 160 -8.36 12.19 9.87
C LYS A 160 -7.98 12.54 8.43
N GLU A 161 -7.01 13.42 8.24
CA GLU A 161 -6.51 13.80 6.90
C GLU A 161 -5.96 12.59 6.13
N ILE A 162 -5.18 11.71 6.78
CA ILE A 162 -4.70 10.47 6.15
C ILE A 162 -5.89 9.60 5.71
N ARG A 163 -6.90 9.45 6.57
CA ARG A 163 -8.11 8.68 6.24
C ARG A 163 -8.91 9.31 5.12
N GLU A 164 -9.09 10.62 5.10
CA GLU A 164 -9.80 11.34 4.04
C GLU A 164 -9.04 11.26 2.71
N LEU A 165 -7.71 11.38 2.73
CA LEU A 165 -6.88 11.20 1.55
C LEU A 165 -6.93 9.76 1.02
N GLU A 166 -6.94 8.78 1.93
CA GLU A 166 -7.21 7.40 1.56
C GLU A 166 -8.63 7.31 0.98
N GLU A 167 -9.69 7.73 1.64
CA GLU A 167 -11.06 7.59 1.13
C GLU A 167 -11.34 8.37 -0.18
N ALA A 168 -10.73 9.54 -0.40
CA ALA A 168 -10.98 10.40 -1.55
C ALA A 168 -10.64 9.73 -2.89
N ASN A 169 -9.55 8.94 -2.92
CA ASN A 169 -9.14 8.21 -4.12
C ASN A 169 -9.75 6.80 -4.22
N LEU A 170 -10.81 6.51 -3.47
CA LEU A 170 -11.45 5.19 -3.46
C LEU A 170 -12.57 5.14 -4.51
N VAL A 171 -12.45 4.21 -5.46
CA VAL A 171 -13.53 3.93 -6.39
C VAL A 171 -14.60 3.12 -5.67
N LYS A 172 -15.81 3.68 -5.54
CA LYS A 172 -16.96 2.99 -4.95
C LYS A 172 -17.25 1.71 -5.72
N GLN A 173 -17.28 0.58 -5.02
CA GLN A 173 -17.57 -0.72 -5.57
C GLN A 173 -19.09 -1.01 -5.51
N GLU A 174 -19.57 -1.84 -6.43
CA GLU A 174 -20.91 -2.39 -6.35
C GLU A 174 -21.07 -3.30 -5.13
N LYS A 175 -22.33 -3.53 -4.71
CA LYS A 175 -22.62 -4.48 -3.64
C LYS A 175 -22.58 -5.90 -4.19
N LEU A 176 -22.04 -6.83 -3.40
CA LEU A 176 -22.06 -8.24 -3.74
C LEU A 176 -23.49 -8.78 -3.84
N VAL A 177 -23.80 -9.44 -4.95
CA VAL A 177 -25.03 -10.17 -5.20
C VAL A 177 -24.78 -11.64 -4.84
N ARG A 178 -25.32 -12.07 -3.69
CA ARG A 178 -25.24 -13.47 -3.27
C ARG A 178 -26.07 -14.36 -4.19
N THR A 179 -25.45 -15.44 -4.66
CA THR A 179 -26.16 -16.52 -5.37
C THR A 179 -27.24 -17.12 -4.47
N LYS A 180 -28.47 -17.20 -4.97
CA LYS A 180 -29.61 -17.84 -4.31
C LYS A 180 -29.93 -19.14 -5.05
N ASN A 181 -30.41 -20.15 -4.32
CA ASN A 181 -30.96 -21.40 -4.86
C ASN A 181 -29.99 -22.31 -5.65
N GLU A 182 -28.69 -22.06 -5.57
CA GLU A 182 -27.65 -22.91 -6.17
C GLU A 182 -26.53 -23.18 -5.15
N ARG A 183 -25.80 -24.29 -5.33
CA ARG A 183 -24.65 -24.61 -4.47
C ARG A 183 -23.51 -23.65 -4.79
N VAL A 184 -23.17 -22.80 -3.82
CA VAL A 184 -22.08 -21.83 -3.90
C VAL A 184 -20.73 -22.55 -3.82
N PRO A 185 -19.81 -22.36 -4.80
CA PRO A 185 -18.45 -22.84 -4.65
C PRO A 185 -17.79 -22.20 -3.44
N ARG A 186 -17.25 -23.02 -2.54
CA ARG A 186 -16.62 -22.60 -1.30
C ARG A 186 -15.27 -23.29 -1.14
N LEU A 187 -14.29 -22.53 -0.66
CA LEU A 187 -13.01 -23.01 -0.20
C LEU A 187 -12.86 -22.65 1.28
N SER A 188 -12.63 -23.66 2.13
CA SER A 188 -12.61 -23.51 3.59
C SER A 188 -11.19 -23.44 4.15
N ASP A 189 -11.10 -22.99 5.40
CA ASP A 189 -9.87 -23.03 6.21
C ASP A 189 -8.70 -22.26 5.58
N LEU A 190 -9.04 -21.12 4.99
CA LEU A 190 -8.10 -20.22 4.33
C LEU A 190 -7.58 -19.18 5.32
N THR A 191 -6.31 -18.84 5.17
CA THR A 191 -5.75 -17.63 5.76
C THR A 191 -5.76 -16.51 4.73
N MET A 192 -6.21 -15.33 5.14
CA MET A 192 -6.21 -14.13 4.31
C MET A 192 -5.01 -13.23 4.63
N ARG A 193 -4.38 -12.68 3.59
CA ARG A 193 -3.43 -11.57 3.65
C ARG A 193 -3.89 -10.46 2.70
N PRO A 194 -3.82 -9.17 3.09
CA PRO A 194 -3.43 -8.67 4.40
C PRO A 194 -4.50 -8.95 5.47
N VAL A 195 -4.11 -8.94 6.74
CA VAL A 195 -5.04 -9.13 7.87
C VAL A 195 -5.89 -7.89 8.10
N PHE A 196 -7.12 -8.06 8.60
CA PHE A 196 -8.00 -6.93 8.97
C PHE A 196 -7.37 -6.06 10.07
N ALA A 197 -6.93 -6.70 11.15
CA ALA A 197 -6.26 -6.08 12.29
C ALA A 197 -5.64 -7.16 13.19
N GLY A 198 -4.40 -6.91 13.65
CA GLY A 198 -3.74 -7.73 14.66
C GLY A 198 -3.36 -9.12 14.17
N ARG A 199 -4.10 -10.14 14.63
CA ARG A 199 -3.80 -11.58 14.45
C ARG A 199 -4.19 -12.12 13.06
N LYS A 200 -3.68 -13.32 12.75
CA LYS A 200 -3.99 -14.12 11.55
C LYS A 200 -5.50 -14.15 11.31
N THR A 201 -5.93 -13.80 10.10
CA THR A 201 -7.34 -13.80 9.70
C THR A 201 -7.62 -15.10 8.96
N GLN A 202 -8.39 -15.99 9.58
CA GLN A 202 -8.80 -17.26 8.99
C GLN A 202 -10.30 -17.26 8.67
N GLY A 203 -10.71 -17.98 7.64
CA GLY A 203 -12.09 -18.00 7.19
C GLY A 203 -12.32 -18.80 5.92
N ASN A 204 -13.50 -18.58 5.33
CA ASN A 204 -13.95 -19.29 4.13
C ASN A 204 -14.18 -18.30 2.99
N LEU A 205 -13.82 -18.70 1.77
CA LEU A 205 -14.05 -17.93 0.56
C LEU A 205 -15.18 -18.55 -0.27
N GLU A 206 -16.13 -17.73 -0.69
CA GLU A 206 -17.34 -18.12 -1.43
C GLU A 206 -17.44 -17.35 -2.75
N ALA A 207 -17.72 -18.05 -3.86
CA ALA A 207 -17.91 -17.44 -5.18
C ALA A 207 -19.40 -17.20 -5.48
N HIS A 208 -19.80 -15.95 -5.68
CA HIS A 208 -21.17 -15.52 -5.93
C HIS A 208 -21.35 -14.90 -7.33
N SER A 209 -22.53 -14.37 -7.63
CA SER A 209 -22.90 -13.94 -8.99
C SER A 209 -21.97 -12.86 -9.58
N ASN A 210 -21.63 -11.82 -8.83
CA ASN A 210 -20.80 -10.70 -9.33
C ASN A 210 -19.44 -10.56 -8.63
N GLY A 211 -19.08 -11.50 -7.77
CA GLY A 211 -17.84 -11.44 -7.02
C GLY A 211 -17.71 -12.57 -6.02
N MET A 212 -16.76 -12.45 -5.12
CA MET A 212 -16.53 -13.40 -4.04
C MET A 212 -16.64 -12.73 -2.68
N ARG A 213 -16.98 -13.55 -1.68
CA ARG A 213 -17.05 -13.16 -0.28
C ARG A 213 -16.12 -14.01 0.55
N PHE A 214 -15.21 -13.37 1.26
CA PHE A 214 -14.52 -13.99 2.37
C PHE A 214 -15.24 -13.67 3.67
N ILE A 215 -15.44 -14.68 4.51
CA ILE A 215 -16.03 -14.55 5.84
C ILE A 215 -15.02 -15.11 6.83
N SER A 216 -14.50 -14.26 7.71
CA SER A 216 -13.59 -14.68 8.76
C SER A 216 -14.32 -15.46 9.85
N THR A 217 -13.59 -16.27 10.63
CA THR A 217 -14.10 -16.95 11.83
C THR A 217 -14.64 -15.98 12.88
N ARG A 218 -14.24 -14.69 12.81
CA ARG A 218 -14.74 -13.60 13.67
C ARG A 218 -15.94 -12.87 13.08
N GLY A 219 -16.46 -13.29 11.93
CA GLY A 219 -17.58 -12.65 11.23
C GLY A 219 -17.19 -11.39 10.43
N GLU A 220 -15.89 -11.13 10.24
CA GLU A 220 -15.44 -10.04 9.35
C GLU A 220 -15.66 -10.45 7.89
N VAL A 221 -16.15 -9.54 7.07
CA VAL A 221 -16.53 -9.83 5.68
C VAL A 221 -15.70 -8.99 4.72
N VAL A 222 -15.11 -9.64 3.71
CA VAL A 222 -14.50 -8.98 2.56
C VAL A 222 -15.25 -9.38 1.30
N ASP A 223 -15.66 -8.40 0.52
CA ASP A 223 -16.24 -8.60 -0.80
C ASP A 223 -15.25 -8.14 -1.88
N ILE A 224 -15.00 -9.01 -2.87
CA ILE A 224 -14.13 -8.71 -4.02
C ILE A 224 -14.95 -8.91 -5.29
N MET A 225 -15.21 -7.83 -6.03
CA MET A 225 -16.02 -7.88 -7.25
C MET A 225 -15.20 -8.40 -8.42
N TYR A 226 -15.78 -9.27 -9.26
CA TYR A 226 -15.10 -9.77 -10.46
C TYR A 226 -14.66 -8.64 -11.39
N ALA A 227 -15.50 -7.61 -11.57
CA ALA A 227 -15.18 -6.44 -12.38
C ALA A 227 -13.92 -5.69 -11.94
N ASN A 228 -13.58 -5.75 -10.65
CA ASN A 228 -12.44 -5.03 -10.07
C ASN A 228 -11.16 -5.88 -9.97
N ILE A 229 -11.19 -7.16 -10.34
CA ILE A 229 -9.99 -7.99 -10.42
C ILE A 229 -9.27 -7.63 -11.74
N LYS A 230 -7.98 -7.27 -11.64
CA LYS A 230 -7.09 -7.08 -12.80
C LYS A 230 -6.42 -8.40 -13.15
N HIS A 231 -5.83 -9.05 -12.13
CA HIS A 231 -5.19 -10.36 -12.26
C HIS A 231 -5.64 -11.28 -11.13
N ALA A 232 -6.01 -12.51 -11.48
CA ALA A 232 -6.22 -13.60 -10.54
C ALA A 232 -5.13 -14.63 -10.77
N ILE A 233 -4.39 -14.99 -9.73
CA ILE A 233 -3.22 -15.87 -9.82
C ILE A 233 -3.45 -17.04 -8.88
N PHE A 234 -3.35 -18.25 -9.40
CA PHE A 234 -3.34 -19.48 -8.63
C PHE A 234 -1.91 -20.03 -8.62
N GLN A 235 -1.27 -20.07 -7.44
CA GLN A 235 0.06 -20.62 -7.29
C GLN A 235 -0.04 -21.95 -6.52
N PRO A 236 0.24 -23.10 -7.20
CA PRO A 236 0.22 -24.40 -6.58
C PRO A 236 1.39 -24.56 -5.60
N CYS A 237 1.18 -25.42 -4.59
CA CYS A 237 2.21 -25.82 -3.65
C CYS A 237 3.05 -26.95 -4.26
N GLU A 238 4.10 -26.59 -5.01
CA GLU A 238 5.07 -27.55 -5.57
C GLU A 238 6.31 -27.65 -4.67
N GLN A 239 7.16 -26.62 -4.71
CA GLN A 239 8.34 -26.43 -3.87
C GLN A 239 8.15 -25.33 -2.82
N GLU A 240 6.96 -24.71 -2.80
CA GLU A 240 6.60 -23.68 -1.84
C GLU A 240 5.98 -24.32 -0.59
N ILE A 241 5.90 -23.55 0.50
CA ILE A 241 5.31 -24.02 1.77
C ILE A 241 3.78 -23.88 1.83
N MET A 242 3.17 -23.27 0.81
CA MET A 242 1.74 -22.99 0.79
C MET A 242 1.16 -23.02 -0.62
N VAL A 243 -0.14 -23.35 -0.70
CA VAL A 243 -0.97 -23.14 -1.89
C VAL A 243 -1.76 -21.85 -1.71
N LEU A 244 -1.90 -21.06 -2.77
CA LEU A 244 -2.56 -19.75 -2.67
C LEU A 244 -3.33 -19.35 -3.92
N VAL A 245 -4.32 -18.49 -3.71
CA VAL A 245 -4.94 -17.65 -4.73
C VAL A 245 -4.71 -16.18 -4.38
N HIS A 246 -4.28 -15.40 -5.36
CA HIS A 246 -3.98 -13.98 -5.23
C HIS A 246 -4.80 -13.16 -6.20
N PHE A 247 -5.32 -12.03 -5.74
CA PHE A 247 -6.10 -11.09 -6.52
C PHE A 247 -5.43 -9.73 -6.50
N HIS A 248 -4.90 -9.32 -7.66
CA HIS A 248 -4.45 -7.96 -7.90
C HIS A 248 -5.62 -7.14 -8.46
N LEU A 249 -6.03 -6.10 -7.74
CA LEU A 249 -7.20 -5.31 -8.07
C LEU A 249 -6.88 -4.14 -9.00
N LYS A 250 -7.83 -3.77 -9.86
CA LYS A 250 -7.77 -2.54 -10.68
C LYS A 250 -7.76 -1.31 -9.78
N ASN A 251 -8.69 -1.27 -8.84
CA ASN A 251 -8.81 -0.22 -7.84
C ASN A 251 -8.65 -0.82 -6.44
N PRO A 252 -7.86 -0.19 -5.55
CA PRO A 252 -7.72 -0.67 -4.18
C PRO A 252 -9.07 -0.58 -3.45
N ILE A 253 -9.32 -1.53 -2.56
CA ILE A 253 -10.49 -1.53 -1.66
C ILE A 253 -10.04 -1.27 -0.22
N MET A 254 -10.96 -0.82 0.62
CA MET A 254 -10.68 -0.63 2.04
C MET A 254 -10.76 -1.98 2.77
N LEU A 255 -9.68 -2.36 3.44
CA LEU A 255 -9.65 -3.46 4.40
C LEU A 255 -9.25 -2.91 5.77
N GLY A 256 -10.21 -2.93 6.69
CA GLY A 256 -10.05 -2.27 7.99
C GLY A 256 -9.80 -0.77 7.84
N LYS A 257 -8.58 -0.32 8.14
CA LYS A 257 -8.17 1.09 8.09
C LYS A 257 -7.22 1.43 6.94
N LYS A 258 -6.90 0.48 6.06
CA LYS A 258 -5.93 0.67 4.99
C LYS A 258 -6.52 0.29 3.64
N LYS A 259 -6.11 1.00 2.61
CA LYS A 259 -6.32 0.59 1.22
C LYS A 259 -5.45 -0.60 0.86
N GLN A 260 -6.04 -1.56 0.17
CA GLN A 260 -5.37 -2.76 -0.30
C GLN A 260 -5.68 -2.99 -1.77
N LYS A 261 -4.62 -3.07 -2.57
CA LYS A 261 -4.70 -3.41 -3.99
C LYS A 261 -4.54 -4.92 -4.21
N ASP A 262 -3.87 -5.59 -3.29
CA ASP A 262 -3.51 -6.99 -3.36
C ASP A 262 -4.16 -7.75 -2.19
N ILE A 263 -4.89 -8.81 -2.52
CA ILE A 263 -5.57 -9.66 -1.53
C ILE A 263 -5.29 -11.12 -1.89
N GLN A 264 -4.85 -11.88 -0.90
CA GLN A 264 -4.43 -13.25 -1.04
C GLN A 264 -5.15 -14.16 -0.04
N PHE A 265 -5.48 -15.37 -0.48
CA PHE A 265 -5.98 -16.45 0.37
C PHE A 265 -5.10 -17.68 0.18
N PHE A 266 -4.63 -18.27 1.27
CA PHE A 266 -3.67 -19.38 1.21
C PHE A 266 -3.88 -20.38 2.35
N THR A 267 -3.33 -21.57 2.15
CA THR A 267 -3.22 -22.62 3.17
C THR A 267 -1.78 -23.10 3.20
N GLU A 268 -1.15 -23.04 4.38
CA GLU A 268 0.20 -23.56 4.63
C GLU A 268 0.15 -25.10 4.72
N VAL A 269 1.11 -25.76 4.08
CA VAL A 269 1.25 -27.22 4.08
C VAL A 269 2.16 -27.69 5.22
N VAL A 270 3.16 -26.88 5.58
CA VAL A 270 4.12 -27.20 6.64
C VAL A 270 3.86 -26.26 7.83
N ASP A 271 3.68 -26.83 9.02
CA ASP A 271 3.66 -26.04 10.25
C ASP A 271 5.08 -25.61 10.59
N ALA A 272 5.31 -24.31 10.76
CA ALA A 272 6.63 -23.73 11.04
C ALA A 272 7.27 -24.31 12.32
N SER A 273 6.48 -24.94 13.18
CA SER A 273 6.94 -25.64 14.39
C SER A 273 7.77 -26.90 14.10
N GLN A 274 7.50 -27.63 13.02
CA GLN A 274 8.21 -28.88 12.68
C GLN A 274 9.60 -28.67 12.05
N ALA A 275 9.89 -27.45 11.60
CA ALA A 275 11.17 -27.09 10.99
C ALA A 275 12.28 -26.77 12.00
N VAL A 276 11.95 -26.56 13.28
CA VAL A 276 12.91 -26.10 14.31
C VAL A 276 13.60 -27.27 15.02
N ASP A 277 13.01 -28.47 15.02
CA ASP A 277 13.61 -29.68 15.62
C ASP A 277 14.59 -30.36 14.64
N GLY A 278 15.77 -29.74 14.50
CA GLY A 278 16.91 -30.21 13.73
C GLY A 278 17.75 -31.29 14.43
N SER A 279 17.12 -32.15 15.24
CA SER A 279 17.82 -33.26 15.91
C SER A 279 17.92 -34.47 14.97
N ARG A 280 19.10 -34.62 14.33
CA ARG A 280 19.63 -35.83 13.63
C ARG A 280 18.56 -36.83 13.14
N ARG A 281 17.91 -36.48 12.04
CA ARG A 281 16.98 -37.35 11.31
C ARG A 281 17.72 -38.35 10.42
N SER A 282 17.28 -39.60 10.45
CA SER A 282 17.93 -40.73 9.78
C SER A 282 17.05 -41.18 8.63
N MET A 283 17.57 -41.06 7.40
CA MET A 283 16.88 -41.35 6.11
C MET A 283 16.28 -42.77 5.97
N TYR A 284 16.44 -43.64 6.97
CA TYR A 284 15.91 -45.00 7.03
C TYR A 284 14.95 -45.23 8.21
N ASP A 285 14.47 -44.18 8.85
CA ASP A 285 13.41 -44.27 9.85
C ASP A 285 12.04 -44.44 9.14
N PRO A 286 11.31 -45.56 9.36
CA PRO A 286 9.99 -45.76 8.78
C PRO A 286 9.00 -44.62 9.07
N ASP A 287 9.15 -43.94 10.21
CA ASP A 287 8.27 -42.83 10.60
C ASP A 287 8.52 -41.59 9.72
N GLU A 288 9.76 -41.30 9.32
CA GLU A 288 10.10 -40.20 8.40
C GLU A 288 9.53 -40.43 7.00
N MET A 289 9.59 -41.68 6.52
CA MET A 289 9.04 -42.03 5.21
C MET A 289 7.50 -41.90 5.16
N ASP A 290 6.81 -42.18 6.28
CA ASP A 290 5.36 -42.03 6.35
C ASP A 290 4.96 -40.54 6.40
N ASP A 291 5.71 -39.72 7.15
CA ASP A 291 5.47 -38.27 7.22
C ASP A 291 5.69 -37.57 5.87
N GLU A 292 6.75 -37.90 5.13
CA GLU A 292 6.98 -37.39 3.77
C GLU A 292 5.83 -37.78 2.81
N GLN A 293 5.34 -39.02 2.92
CA GLN A 293 4.20 -39.48 2.11
C GLN A 293 2.92 -38.73 2.44
N ARG A 294 2.63 -38.52 3.74
CA ARG A 294 1.46 -37.74 4.19
C ARG A 294 1.54 -36.30 3.69
N GLU A 295 2.70 -35.66 3.78
CA GLU A 295 2.89 -34.30 3.29
C GLU A 295 2.66 -34.22 1.78
N ARG A 296 3.22 -35.17 1.01
CA ARG A 296 3.01 -35.23 -0.44
C ARG A 296 1.54 -35.42 -0.82
N GLN A 297 0.82 -36.28 -0.09
CA GLN A 297 -0.62 -36.47 -0.29
C GLN A 297 -1.41 -35.20 0.07
N LEU A 298 -1.05 -34.51 1.14
CA LEU A 298 -1.67 -33.25 1.55
C LEU A 298 -1.47 -32.16 0.48
N ARG A 299 -0.23 -31.97 -0.02
CA ARG A 299 0.08 -31.04 -1.12
C ARG A 299 -0.78 -31.31 -2.34
N LYS A 300 -0.86 -32.57 -2.78
CA LYS A 300 -1.67 -32.98 -3.93
C LYS A 300 -3.15 -32.66 -3.71
N ARG A 301 -3.70 -33.02 -2.56
CA ARG A 301 -5.12 -32.77 -2.21
C ARG A 301 -5.45 -31.28 -2.17
N LEU A 302 -4.57 -30.46 -1.58
CA LEU A 302 -4.75 -29.02 -1.50
C LEU A 302 -4.66 -28.36 -2.89
N ASN A 303 -3.68 -28.75 -3.71
CA ASN A 303 -3.56 -28.25 -5.09
C ASN A 303 -4.79 -28.60 -5.93
N GLU A 304 -5.30 -29.83 -5.82
CA GLU A 304 -6.53 -30.26 -6.50
C GLU A 304 -7.76 -29.47 -6.02
N ALA A 305 -7.89 -29.26 -4.71
CA ALA A 305 -9.01 -28.49 -4.14
C ALA A 305 -9.01 -27.03 -4.60
N PHE A 306 -7.86 -26.36 -4.57
CA PHE A 306 -7.73 -24.97 -5.04
C PHE A 306 -7.96 -24.87 -6.54
N LYS A 307 -7.37 -25.76 -7.34
CA LYS A 307 -7.56 -25.80 -8.80
C LYS A 307 -9.02 -25.99 -9.18
N GLU A 308 -9.70 -26.90 -8.50
CA GLU A 308 -11.14 -27.15 -8.70
C GLU A 308 -11.99 -25.94 -8.29
N PHE A 309 -11.63 -25.27 -7.20
CA PHE A 309 -12.29 -24.03 -6.79
C PHE A 309 -12.10 -22.90 -7.82
N CYS A 310 -10.88 -22.69 -8.33
CA CYS A 310 -10.60 -21.71 -9.39
C CYS A 310 -11.48 -21.97 -10.62
N ARG A 311 -11.53 -23.21 -11.12
CA ARG A 311 -12.38 -23.60 -12.26
C ARG A 311 -13.86 -23.32 -12.02
N LYS A 312 -14.37 -23.65 -10.83
CA LYS A 312 -15.76 -23.37 -10.45
C LYS A 312 -16.03 -21.86 -10.41
N MET A 313 -15.08 -21.08 -9.90
CA MET A 313 -15.19 -19.64 -9.85
C MET A 313 -15.19 -19.00 -11.24
N GLU A 314 -14.33 -19.43 -12.15
CA GLU A 314 -14.33 -18.99 -13.56
C GLU A 314 -15.68 -19.32 -14.23
N SER A 315 -16.23 -20.50 -13.97
CA SER A 315 -17.54 -20.91 -14.48
C SER A 315 -18.67 -20.02 -13.95
N VAL A 316 -18.67 -19.71 -12.64
CA VAL A 316 -19.64 -18.79 -12.04
C VAL A 316 -19.51 -17.38 -12.62
N ALA A 317 -18.29 -16.85 -12.72
CA ALA A 317 -18.04 -15.54 -13.31
C ALA A 317 -18.57 -15.46 -14.76
N ARG A 318 -18.22 -16.47 -15.59
CA ARG A 318 -18.64 -16.56 -16.99
C ARG A 318 -20.16 -16.65 -17.13
N LYS A 319 -20.83 -17.47 -16.31
CA LYS A 319 -22.30 -17.61 -16.29
C LYS A 319 -23.00 -16.27 -16.01
N ASN A 320 -22.37 -15.40 -15.21
CA ASN A 320 -22.91 -14.10 -14.85
C ASN A 320 -22.34 -12.94 -15.69
N GLY A 321 -21.67 -13.24 -16.82
CA GLY A 321 -21.20 -12.23 -17.77
C GLY A 321 -19.89 -11.54 -17.40
N TYR A 322 -19.10 -12.12 -16.49
CA TYR A 322 -17.77 -11.62 -16.14
C TYR A 322 -16.65 -12.49 -16.73
N THR A 323 -15.57 -11.84 -17.16
CA THR A 323 -14.34 -12.52 -17.56
C THR A 323 -13.41 -12.60 -16.37
N LEU A 324 -13.15 -13.82 -15.90
CA LEU A 324 -12.17 -14.12 -14.87
C LEU A 324 -11.40 -15.36 -15.32
N GLU A 325 -10.07 -15.27 -15.33
CA GLU A 325 -9.18 -16.35 -15.69
C GLU A 325 -8.04 -16.37 -14.67
N PHE A 326 -7.76 -17.55 -14.11
CA PHE A 326 -6.65 -17.74 -13.20
C PHE A 326 -5.37 -18.05 -13.96
N ASP A 327 -4.37 -17.19 -13.76
CA ASP A 327 -3.03 -17.38 -14.25
C ASP A 327 -2.22 -18.26 -13.29
N ILE A 328 -1.23 -18.98 -13.79
CA ILE A 328 -0.35 -19.84 -13.00
C ILE A 328 1.10 -19.40 -13.25
N PRO A 329 1.88 -19.08 -12.20
CA PRO A 329 3.26 -18.66 -12.39
C PRO A 329 4.12 -19.73 -13.07
N TYR A 330 4.92 -19.31 -14.04
CA TYR A 330 5.87 -20.15 -14.78
C TYR A 330 7.14 -20.32 -13.95
N ARG A 331 7.17 -21.34 -13.09
CA ARG A 331 8.29 -21.58 -12.17
C ARG A 331 9.63 -21.74 -12.89
N ASP A 332 9.66 -22.40 -14.05
CA ASP A 332 10.86 -22.65 -14.84
C ASP A 332 11.53 -21.38 -15.38
N LEU A 333 10.76 -20.29 -15.48
CA LEU A 333 11.25 -18.96 -15.86
C LEU A 333 11.56 -18.07 -14.64
N GLY A 334 11.39 -18.60 -13.44
CA GLY A 334 11.61 -17.86 -12.20
C GLY A 334 13.10 -17.68 -11.87
N PHE A 335 13.38 -16.69 -11.03
CA PHE A 335 14.73 -16.35 -10.61
C PHE A 335 14.74 -15.76 -9.20
N GLN A 336 15.87 -15.87 -8.52
CA GLN A 336 16.07 -15.23 -7.21
C GLN A 336 16.41 -13.75 -7.39
N GLY A 337 15.83 -12.90 -6.55
CA GLY A 337 16.12 -11.47 -6.54
C GLY A 337 15.56 -10.79 -5.28
N ASN A 338 15.94 -9.55 -5.05
CA ASN A 338 15.49 -8.77 -3.90
C ASN A 338 14.65 -7.57 -4.37
N PRO A 339 13.31 -7.71 -4.45
CA PRO A 339 12.43 -6.62 -4.82
C PRO A 339 12.14 -5.66 -3.66
N HIS A 340 12.44 -6.06 -2.42
CA HIS A 340 12.13 -5.31 -1.21
C HIS A 340 13.31 -5.29 -0.24
N LYS A 341 13.34 -6.21 0.72
CA LYS A 341 14.40 -6.31 1.74
C LYS A 341 15.09 -7.67 1.78
N GLU A 342 14.42 -8.71 1.29
CA GLU A 342 14.86 -10.10 1.39
C GLU A 342 14.96 -10.71 -0.02
N MET A 343 15.83 -11.70 -0.16
CA MET A 343 15.98 -12.45 -1.40
C MET A 343 14.81 -13.43 -1.53
N VAL A 344 14.03 -13.30 -2.59
CA VAL A 344 12.84 -14.09 -2.83
C VAL A 344 12.84 -14.65 -4.25
N PHE A 345 12.13 -15.76 -4.44
CA PHE A 345 11.93 -16.34 -5.76
C PHE A 345 10.83 -15.59 -6.51
N ILE A 346 11.20 -14.90 -7.58
CA ILE A 346 10.29 -14.13 -8.44
C ILE A 346 9.95 -14.99 -9.66
N THR A 347 8.67 -15.04 -10.02
CA THR A 347 8.18 -15.84 -11.14
C THR A 347 7.35 -14.98 -12.09
N PRO A 348 7.52 -15.13 -13.41
CA PRO A 348 6.60 -14.53 -14.35
C PRO A 348 5.31 -15.34 -14.44
N THR A 349 4.25 -14.66 -14.82
CA THR A 349 2.95 -15.19 -15.21
C THR A 349 2.68 -14.71 -16.65
N LEU A 350 1.48 -14.91 -17.21
CA LEU A 350 1.15 -14.40 -18.55
C LEU A 350 1.26 -12.88 -18.62
N ASN A 351 0.79 -12.17 -17.60
CA ASN A 351 0.67 -10.71 -17.62
C ASN A 351 1.42 -9.99 -16.49
N CYS A 352 1.99 -10.71 -15.53
CA CYS A 352 2.66 -10.14 -14.37
C CYS A 352 4.03 -10.76 -14.10
N LEU A 353 4.91 -10.01 -13.46
CA LEU A 353 6.07 -10.53 -12.73
C LEU A 353 5.78 -10.46 -11.23
N VAL A 354 5.85 -11.59 -10.53
CA VAL A 354 5.33 -11.70 -9.16
C VAL A 354 6.23 -12.44 -8.18
N ASN A 355 6.19 -12.03 -6.92
CA ASN A 355 6.44 -12.87 -5.75
C ASN A 355 5.23 -12.76 -4.82
N LEU A 356 4.57 -13.89 -4.59
CA LEU A 356 3.36 -13.98 -3.78
C LEU A 356 3.60 -14.75 -2.47
N THR A 357 4.75 -15.40 -2.32
CA THR A 357 5.05 -16.20 -1.12
C THR A 357 5.29 -15.32 0.10
N GLU A 358 5.94 -14.16 -0.09
CA GLU A 358 6.32 -13.26 1.00
C GLU A 358 5.57 -11.92 0.97
N THR A 359 5.49 -11.28 2.14
CA THR A 359 4.92 -9.94 2.27
C THR A 359 6.00 -8.93 2.66
N PRO A 360 6.05 -7.74 2.04
CA PRO A 360 5.10 -7.21 1.07
C PRO A 360 5.16 -7.93 -0.28
N PHE A 361 3.98 -8.17 -0.87
CA PHE A 361 3.89 -8.82 -2.18
C PHE A 361 4.63 -8.00 -3.23
N PHE A 362 5.24 -8.68 -4.19
CA PHE A 362 5.77 -8.05 -5.39
C PHE A 362 4.86 -8.44 -6.55
N VAL A 363 4.15 -7.47 -7.13
CA VAL A 363 3.27 -7.69 -8.28
C VAL A 363 3.46 -6.54 -9.25
N VAL A 364 4.07 -6.84 -10.39
CA VAL A 364 4.26 -5.89 -11.48
C VAL A 364 3.45 -6.36 -12.67
N ASP A 365 2.46 -5.56 -13.05
CA ASP A 365 1.73 -5.76 -14.30
C ASP A 365 2.62 -5.34 -15.47
N LEU A 366 2.92 -6.28 -16.37
CA LEU A 366 3.81 -6.05 -17.51
C LEU A 366 3.22 -5.01 -18.48
N SER A 367 1.89 -4.86 -18.53
CA SER A 367 1.24 -3.83 -19.34
C SER A 367 1.49 -2.40 -18.82
N ASP A 368 1.88 -2.25 -17.55
CA ASP A 368 2.23 -0.97 -16.94
C ASP A 368 3.73 -0.65 -17.10
N VAL A 369 4.55 -1.59 -17.60
CA VAL A 369 6.00 -1.43 -17.84
C VAL A 369 6.24 -0.84 -19.23
N ASP A 370 7.10 0.16 -19.29
CA ASP A 370 7.52 0.87 -20.50
C ASP A 370 8.85 0.33 -21.04
N HIS A 371 9.81 0.16 -20.14
CA HIS A 371 11.17 -0.23 -20.47
C HIS A 371 11.83 -0.93 -19.27
N VAL A 372 12.81 -1.78 -19.53
CA VAL A 372 13.57 -2.48 -18.49
C VAL A 372 15.05 -2.10 -18.59
N HIS A 373 15.63 -1.59 -17.51
CA HIS A 373 17.05 -1.24 -17.47
C HIS A 373 17.82 -2.21 -16.58
N PHE A 374 18.91 -2.78 -17.09
CA PHE A 374 19.81 -3.62 -16.33
C PHE A 374 20.94 -2.79 -15.72
N GLU A 375 21.01 -2.72 -14.38
CA GLU A 375 22.08 -2.03 -13.68
C GLU A 375 23.18 -3.00 -13.21
N ARG A 376 24.38 -2.48 -12.97
CA ARG A 376 25.54 -3.23 -12.45
C ARG A 376 25.99 -4.44 -13.29
N VAL A 377 25.61 -4.47 -14.58
CA VAL A 377 26.06 -5.48 -15.53
C VAL A 377 27.53 -5.23 -15.90
N THR A 378 28.43 -5.83 -15.13
CA THR A 378 29.89 -5.73 -15.34
C THR A 378 30.52 -7.11 -15.26
N PHE A 379 31.65 -7.31 -15.94
CA PHE A 379 32.34 -8.62 -15.97
C PHE A 379 32.79 -9.12 -14.59
N ALA A 380 33.03 -8.21 -13.65
CA ALA A 380 33.50 -8.54 -12.30
C ALA A 380 32.37 -8.81 -11.30
N SER A 381 31.14 -8.36 -11.58
CA SER A 381 30.02 -8.59 -10.66
C SER A 381 29.52 -10.02 -10.76
N LYS A 382 29.04 -10.59 -9.65
CA LYS A 382 28.34 -11.90 -9.63
C LYS A 382 26.83 -11.76 -9.75
N ALA A 383 26.32 -10.54 -9.56
CA ALA A 383 24.91 -10.22 -9.59
C ALA A 383 24.68 -8.87 -10.28
N PHE A 384 23.47 -8.67 -10.77
CA PHE A 384 23.04 -7.44 -11.42
C PHE A 384 21.66 -7.05 -10.88
N ASP A 385 21.19 -5.85 -11.23
CA ASP A 385 19.84 -5.42 -10.86
C ASP A 385 19.00 -5.13 -12.08
N ILE A 386 17.69 -5.16 -11.89
CA ILE A 386 16.71 -4.80 -12.90
C ILE A 386 15.86 -3.65 -12.38
N VAL A 387 15.68 -2.63 -13.21
CA VAL A 387 14.74 -1.53 -12.99
C VAL A 387 13.65 -1.60 -14.05
N LEU A 388 12.41 -1.87 -13.62
CA LEU A 388 11.22 -1.87 -14.47
C LEU A 388 10.63 -0.46 -14.45
N ILE A 389 10.77 0.25 -15.56
CA ILE A 389 10.34 1.65 -15.70
C ILE A 389 8.85 1.67 -16.08
N PRO A 390 7.99 2.37 -15.33
CA PRO A 390 6.57 2.44 -15.62
C PRO A 390 6.29 3.35 -16.82
N LYS A 391 5.17 3.10 -17.51
CA LYS A 391 4.63 4.01 -18.55
C LYS A 391 4.24 5.36 -17.98
N ASP A 392 3.80 5.38 -16.72
CA ASP A 392 3.53 6.59 -15.96
C ASP A 392 4.79 7.01 -15.19
N PHE A 393 5.56 7.95 -15.76
CA PHE A 393 6.80 8.45 -15.19
C PHE A 393 6.64 9.22 -13.86
N ALA A 394 5.41 9.52 -13.44
CA ALA A 394 5.17 10.07 -12.10
C ALA A 394 5.24 8.99 -11.00
N LYS A 395 5.11 7.70 -11.37
CA LYS A 395 5.25 6.57 -10.45
C LYS A 395 6.72 6.20 -10.29
N GLN A 396 7.06 5.74 -9.09
CA GLN A 396 8.40 5.19 -8.84
C GLN A 396 8.58 3.87 -9.61
N PRO A 397 9.76 3.67 -10.24
CA PRO A 397 10.10 2.40 -10.86
C PRO A 397 10.11 1.24 -9.87
N TRP A 398 9.82 0.04 -10.36
CA TRP A 398 10.05 -1.18 -9.59
C TRP A 398 11.50 -1.60 -9.77
N ARG A 399 12.13 -2.01 -8.67
CA ARG A 399 13.53 -2.43 -8.65
C ARG A 399 13.62 -3.85 -8.12
N VAL A 400 14.45 -4.66 -8.74
CA VAL A 400 14.80 -6.00 -8.27
C VAL A 400 16.31 -6.10 -8.23
N ASP A 401 16.85 -6.18 -7.02
CA ASP A 401 18.28 -6.17 -6.78
C ASP A 401 18.87 -7.58 -6.67
N MET A 402 20.18 -7.69 -6.82
CA MET A 402 20.97 -8.88 -6.46
C MET A 402 20.55 -10.15 -7.22
N ILE A 403 20.20 -10.02 -8.50
CA ILE A 403 19.85 -11.15 -9.36
C ILE A 403 21.14 -11.86 -9.80
N PRO A 404 21.25 -13.19 -9.64
CA PRO A 404 22.42 -13.95 -10.10
C PRO A 404 22.67 -13.76 -11.60
N ASN A 405 23.92 -13.55 -12.00
CA ASN A 405 24.28 -13.36 -13.41
C ASN A 405 23.89 -14.53 -14.32
N ASP A 406 23.82 -15.75 -13.78
CA ASP A 406 23.42 -16.95 -14.53
C ASP A 406 21.99 -16.85 -15.09
N ASN A 407 21.14 -16.03 -14.47
CA ASN A 407 19.76 -15.78 -14.90
C ASN A 407 19.64 -14.65 -15.94
N LYS A 408 20.74 -13.97 -16.30
CA LYS A 408 20.69 -12.80 -17.19
C LYS A 408 20.17 -13.16 -18.58
N ASP A 409 20.72 -14.21 -19.19
CA ASP A 409 20.39 -14.55 -20.58
C ASP A 409 18.96 -15.05 -20.73
N SER A 410 18.45 -15.81 -19.74
CA SER A 410 17.07 -16.28 -19.70
C SER A 410 16.08 -15.14 -19.46
N ILE A 411 16.40 -14.20 -18.58
CA ILE A 411 15.56 -13.01 -18.36
C ILE A 411 15.50 -12.14 -19.62
N GLN A 412 16.62 -11.93 -20.31
CA GLN A 412 16.62 -11.16 -21.57
C GLN A 412 15.83 -11.83 -22.68
N GLU A 413 15.84 -13.16 -22.75
CA GLU A 413 15.02 -13.94 -23.66
C GLU A 413 13.54 -13.75 -23.35
N TRP A 414 13.15 -13.97 -22.10
CA TRP A 414 11.79 -13.76 -21.61
C TRP A 414 11.28 -12.34 -21.91
N LEU A 415 12.06 -11.29 -21.62
CA LEU A 415 11.69 -9.91 -21.93
C LEU A 415 11.48 -9.70 -23.43
N THR A 416 12.30 -10.34 -24.27
CA THR A 416 12.16 -10.25 -25.73
C THR A 416 10.87 -10.93 -26.21
N ASP A 417 10.48 -12.04 -25.60
CA ASP A 417 9.26 -12.77 -25.93
C ASP A 417 8.00 -12.03 -25.47
N MET A 418 8.08 -11.33 -24.35
CA MET A 418 7.02 -10.42 -23.86
C MET A 418 6.97 -9.07 -24.59
N GLU A 419 7.79 -8.89 -25.64
CA GLU A 419 7.92 -7.63 -26.39
C GLU A 419 8.30 -6.41 -25.52
N LEU A 420 9.00 -6.65 -24.41
CA LEU A 420 9.51 -5.61 -23.54
C LEU A 420 10.92 -5.21 -23.98
N SER A 421 11.07 -3.90 -24.21
CA SER A 421 12.35 -3.31 -24.56
C SER A 421 13.26 -3.25 -23.32
N TYR A 422 14.56 -3.49 -23.52
CA TYR A 422 15.52 -3.40 -22.42
C TYR A 422 16.88 -2.80 -22.83
N THR A 423 17.64 -2.30 -21.84
CA THR A 423 19.00 -1.75 -22.00
C THR A 423 20.00 -2.33 -21.02
#